data_AF-A0A1C4AER8-F1
#
_entry.id   AF-A0A1C4AER8-F1
#
_cell.length_a   1.000
_cell.length_b   1.000
_cell.length_c   1.000
_cell.angle_alpha   90.00
_cell.angle_beta   90.00
_cell.angle_gamma   90.00
#
_symmetry.space_group_name_H-M   'P 1'
#
loop_
_entity.id
_entity.type
_entity.pdbx_description
1 polymer ?
#
loop_
_entity_poly.entity_id
_entity_poly.type
_entity_poly.pdbx_seq_one_letter_code
_entity_poly.pdbx_strand_id
1 'polypeptide(L)'
;MYMTTVFLAGGFGKMGRAIQQLIANEADLELVGILAHTPSESDVPVFTSLTDVNVTADVWVDVTRPDAAFDNGTYALQHGFNLVVGTSGLQAEQVDQLARLSEDNGQSTLIVPNFSLSGVLLMQFAAQAAKYLPDAEVLEIHNPKKVDAPSGTARATAQAIVQAREQTPVVTNHEDAARGDQIDGVPVHAMRLPGYVAEEEVVFGAPGETLRIKQTSFTRESFMGGVALAIRQIETVEGLQTGLDKVL
;
A
#
# COMPACT_ATOMS: atom_id res chain seq x y z
N MET A 1 -21.70 1.71 -15.58
CA MET A 1 -20.79 1.46 -14.45
C MET A 1 -21.68 1.32 -13.23
N TYR A 2 -21.52 0.27 -12.44
CA TYR A 2 -22.24 0.15 -11.18
C TYR A 2 -21.67 1.19 -10.20
N MET A 3 -22.50 1.80 -9.36
CA MET A 3 -22.05 2.74 -8.34
C MET A 3 -21.52 1.93 -7.16
N THR A 4 -20.29 2.19 -6.71
CA THR A 4 -19.72 1.57 -5.52
C THR A 4 -19.83 2.52 -4.34
N THR A 5 -20.58 2.10 -3.32
CA THR A 5 -20.74 2.84 -2.07
C THR A 5 -19.58 2.54 -1.12
N VAL A 6 -19.03 3.59 -0.51
CA VAL A 6 -17.82 3.56 0.31
C VAL A 6 -18.14 4.08 1.70
N PHE A 7 -17.76 3.31 2.72
CA PHE A 7 -17.68 3.75 4.10
C PHE A 7 -16.21 4.00 4.47
N LEU A 8 -15.89 5.16 5.03
CA LEU A 8 -14.49 5.57 5.27
C LEU A 8 -14.17 5.70 6.77
N ALA A 9 -13.31 4.83 7.28
CA ALA A 9 -12.74 4.99 8.62
C ALA A 9 -11.45 5.81 8.57
N GLY A 10 -11.36 6.86 9.41
CA GLY A 10 -10.23 7.79 9.44
C GLY A 10 -10.37 8.97 8.47
N GLY A 11 -11.59 9.32 8.09
CA GLY A 11 -11.89 10.30 7.03
C GLY A 11 -11.23 11.68 7.20
N PHE A 12 -11.06 12.19 8.42
CA PHE A 12 -10.54 13.55 8.62
C PHE A 12 -9.01 13.66 8.71
N GLY A 13 -8.29 12.54 8.62
CA GLY A 13 -6.83 12.50 8.50
C GLY A 13 -6.33 12.97 7.12
N LYS A 14 -5.01 13.06 6.95
CA LYS A 14 -4.41 13.47 5.66
C LYS A 14 -4.79 12.55 4.51
N MET A 15 -4.77 11.23 4.75
CA MET A 15 -5.17 10.24 3.74
C MET A 15 -6.68 10.25 3.55
N GLY A 16 -7.46 10.20 4.63
CA GLY A 16 -8.92 10.21 4.55
C GLY A 16 -9.47 11.41 3.77
N ARG A 17 -8.93 12.62 3.96
CA ARG A 17 -9.36 13.81 3.19
C ARG A 17 -9.06 13.69 1.70
N ALA A 18 -7.93 13.09 1.34
CA ALA A 18 -7.61 12.83 -0.07
C ALA A 18 -8.58 11.80 -0.67
N ILE A 19 -8.95 10.76 0.09
CA ILE A 19 -9.93 9.75 -0.33
C ILE A 19 -11.32 10.37 -0.50
N GLN A 20 -11.75 11.25 0.41
CA GLN A 20 -13.00 12.00 0.25
C GLN A 20 -13.00 12.83 -1.03
N GLN A 21 -11.90 13.53 -1.33
CA GLN A 21 -11.75 14.29 -2.58
C GLN A 21 -11.74 13.40 -3.82
N LEU A 22 -11.09 12.24 -3.76
CA LEU A 22 -11.12 11.25 -4.83
C LEU A 22 -12.57 10.83 -5.11
N ILE A 23 -13.30 10.37 -4.09
CA ILE A 23 -14.68 9.90 -4.24
C ILE A 23 -15.58 11.01 -4.79
N ALA A 24 -15.46 12.24 -4.30
CA ALA A 24 -16.25 13.37 -4.79
C ALA A 24 -16.02 13.71 -6.28
N ASN A 25 -14.90 13.27 -6.87
CA ASN A 25 -14.55 13.53 -8.26
C ASN A 25 -14.80 12.32 -9.20
N GLU A 26 -15.18 11.16 -8.67
CA GLU A 26 -15.36 9.92 -9.42
C GLU A 26 -16.85 9.56 -9.46
N ALA A 27 -17.44 9.54 -10.66
CA ALA A 27 -18.89 9.37 -10.82
C ALA A 27 -19.41 7.96 -10.52
N ASP A 28 -18.51 7.00 -10.35
CA ASP A 28 -18.79 5.60 -10.00
C ASP A 28 -18.55 5.28 -8.52
N LEU A 29 -18.15 6.27 -7.71
CA LEU A 29 -17.94 6.11 -6.27
C LEU A 29 -18.88 7.04 -5.48
N GLU A 30 -19.43 6.53 -4.38
CA GLU A 30 -20.28 7.32 -3.47
C GLU A 30 -19.84 7.14 -2.03
N LEU A 31 -19.54 8.23 -1.32
CA LEU A 31 -19.25 8.16 0.11
C LEU A 31 -20.58 8.16 0.87
N VAL A 32 -20.81 7.18 1.75
CA VAL A 32 -22.09 7.05 2.48
C VAL A 32 -21.96 7.23 3.99
N GLY A 33 -20.73 7.20 4.52
CA GLY A 33 -20.48 7.42 5.95
C GLY A 33 -19.00 7.51 6.28
N ILE A 34 -18.70 8.14 7.41
CA ILE A 34 -17.34 8.27 7.93
C ILE A 34 -17.31 7.81 9.39
N LEU A 35 -16.33 6.98 9.74
CA LEU A 35 -15.95 6.74 11.14
C LEU A 35 -14.75 7.62 11.51
N ALA A 36 -14.88 8.37 12.59
CA ALA A 36 -13.84 9.26 13.09
C ALA A 36 -13.83 9.32 14.61
N HIS A 37 -12.68 9.64 15.23
CA HIS A 37 -12.59 9.71 16.68
C HIS A 37 -13.41 10.86 17.29
N THR A 38 -13.54 11.97 16.56
CA THR A 38 -14.26 13.16 17.00
C THR A 38 -15.35 13.52 16.00
N PRO A 39 -16.47 14.10 16.46
CA PRO A 39 -17.45 14.69 15.56
C PRO A 39 -16.78 15.72 14.63
N SER A 40 -17.25 15.81 13.40
CA SER A 40 -16.74 16.75 12.40
C SER A 40 -17.83 17.03 11.38
N GLU A 41 -17.82 18.23 10.81
CA GLU A 41 -18.74 18.58 9.73
C GLU A 41 -18.42 17.81 8.46
N SER A 42 -19.46 17.30 7.81
CA SER A 42 -19.41 16.46 6.62
C SER A 42 -20.79 16.43 5.97
N ASP A 43 -20.83 16.25 4.66
CA ASP A 43 -22.08 16.09 3.91
C ASP A 43 -22.72 14.71 4.13
N VAL A 44 -21.93 13.75 4.62
CA VAL A 44 -22.37 12.38 4.98
C VAL A 44 -22.33 12.17 6.50
N PRO A 45 -23.10 11.21 7.05
CA PRO A 45 -23.08 10.89 8.47
C PRO A 45 -21.68 10.59 9.00
N VAL A 46 -21.37 11.14 10.17
CA VAL A 46 -20.12 10.92 10.89
C VAL A 46 -20.41 10.17 12.19
N PHE A 47 -19.81 8.99 12.33
CA PHE A 47 -19.93 8.13 13.50
C PHE A 47 -18.66 8.24 14.35
N THR A 48 -18.81 8.16 15.67
CA THR A 48 -17.68 8.19 16.62
C THR A 48 -17.48 6.88 17.39
N SER A 49 -18.39 5.93 17.21
CA SER A 49 -18.33 4.57 17.73
C SER A 49 -18.82 3.59 16.68
N LEU A 50 -18.22 2.40 16.63
CA LEU A 50 -18.66 1.30 15.76
C LEU A 50 -20.11 0.88 16.06
N THR A 51 -20.54 1.00 17.31
CA THR A 51 -21.92 0.65 17.73
C THR A 51 -22.99 1.57 17.17
N ASP A 52 -22.61 2.78 16.75
CA ASP A 52 -23.55 3.80 16.28
C ASP A 52 -23.75 3.74 14.77
N VAL A 53 -22.89 2.99 14.06
CA VAL A 53 -22.93 2.85 12.61
C VAL A 53 -24.23 2.16 12.21
N ASN A 54 -25.05 2.88 11.45
CA ASN A 54 -26.38 2.45 11.01
C ASN A 54 -26.58 2.57 9.49
N VAL A 55 -25.48 2.69 8.75
CA VAL A 55 -25.43 2.74 7.28
C VAL A 55 -24.67 1.53 6.77
N THR A 56 -25.04 1.03 5.59
CA THR A 56 -24.35 -0.05 4.88
C THR A 56 -23.64 0.51 3.65
N ALA A 57 -22.58 -0.15 3.20
CA ALA A 57 -21.83 0.19 2.00
C ALA A 57 -21.22 -1.07 1.38
N ASP A 58 -20.82 -1.00 0.12
CA ASP A 58 -20.17 -2.12 -0.59
C ASP A 58 -18.76 -2.37 -0.05
N VAL A 59 -18.04 -1.30 0.32
CA VAL A 59 -16.67 -1.37 0.84
C VAL A 59 -16.44 -0.46 2.04
N TRP A 60 -15.74 -1.00 3.03
CA TRP A 60 -15.16 -0.29 4.16
C TRP A 60 -13.68 -0.02 3.88
N VAL A 61 -13.33 1.25 3.75
CA VAL A 61 -11.94 1.69 3.56
C VAL A 61 -11.41 2.20 4.90
N ASP A 62 -10.42 1.50 5.46
CA ASP A 62 -9.78 1.86 6.71
C ASP A 62 -8.39 2.48 6.49
N VAL A 63 -8.26 3.76 6.87
CA VAL A 63 -6.99 4.49 6.90
C VAL A 63 -6.71 5.05 8.30
N THR A 64 -7.20 4.34 9.33
CA THR A 64 -7.02 4.69 10.74
C THR A 64 -5.64 4.26 11.24
N ARG A 65 -5.38 4.36 12.54
CA ARG A 65 -4.12 3.88 13.12
C ARG A 65 -4.19 2.37 13.37
N PRO A 66 -3.05 1.67 13.50
CA PRO A 66 -3.04 0.20 13.58
C PRO A 66 -3.80 -0.35 14.80
N ASP A 67 -3.86 0.44 15.88
CA ASP A 67 -4.61 0.15 17.10
C ASP A 67 -6.13 0.12 16.88
N ALA A 68 -6.66 0.83 15.87
CA ALA A 68 -8.08 0.85 15.53
C ALA A 68 -8.44 0.01 14.30
N ALA A 69 -7.51 -0.14 13.35
CA ALA A 69 -7.77 -0.79 12.06
C ALA A 69 -8.27 -2.24 12.20
N PHE A 70 -7.78 -2.97 13.21
CA PHE A 70 -8.22 -4.34 13.48
C PHE A 70 -9.67 -4.44 13.96
N ASP A 71 -10.05 -3.60 14.92
CA ASP A 71 -11.42 -3.58 15.47
C ASP A 71 -12.42 -3.10 14.40
N ASN A 72 -12.03 -2.09 13.62
CA ASN A 72 -12.82 -1.60 12.50
C ASN A 72 -12.99 -2.68 11.42
N GLY A 73 -11.91 -3.36 11.04
CA GLY A 73 -11.96 -4.44 10.07
C GLY A 73 -12.81 -5.62 10.53
N THR A 74 -12.71 -5.99 11.82
CA THR A 74 -13.56 -7.02 12.42
C THR A 74 -15.03 -6.63 12.34
N TYR A 75 -15.37 -5.38 12.68
CA TYR A 75 -16.73 -4.87 12.57
C TYR A 75 -17.22 -4.90 11.12
N ALA A 76 -16.42 -4.39 10.18
CA ALA A 76 -16.76 -4.34 8.77
C ALA A 76 -17.13 -5.72 8.22
N LEU A 77 -16.29 -6.73 8.45
CA LEU A 77 -16.53 -8.08 7.95
C LEU A 77 -17.78 -8.73 8.56
N GLN A 78 -18.02 -8.51 9.85
CA GLN A 78 -19.21 -9.02 10.55
C GLN A 78 -20.53 -8.36 10.10
N HIS A 79 -20.45 -7.18 9.49
CA HIS A 79 -21.61 -6.42 9.00
C HIS A 79 -21.75 -6.45 7.48
N GLY A 80 -21.00 -7.34 6.80
CA GLY A 80 -21.15 -7.59 5.36
C GLY A 80 -20.48 -6.57 4.46
N PHE A 81 -19.48 -5.84 4.96
CA PHE A 81 -18.66 -4.96 4.13
C PHE A 81 -17.45 -5.74 3.59
N ASN A 82 -17.12 -5.50 2.32
CA ASN A 82 -15.76 -5.77 1.85
C ASN A 82 -14.78 -4.81 2.54
N LEU A 83 -13.53 -5.21 2.73
CA LEU A 83 -12.57 -4.48 3.56
C LEU A 83 -11.31 -4.10 2.78
N VAL A 84 -11.00 -2.81 2.72
CA VAL A 84 -9.70 -2.30 2.25
C VAL A 84 -8.97 -1.65 3.41
N VAL A 85 -7.79 -2.15 3.79
CA VAL A 85 -6.98 -1.58 4.87
C VAL A 85 -5.73 -0.92 4.30
N GLY A 86 -5.63 0.40 4.48
CA GLY A 86 -4.52 1.24 4.03
C GLY A 86 -3.40 1.46 5.06
N THR A 87 -3.52 0.82 6.22
CA THR A 87 -2.65 1.06 7.36
C THR A 87 -1.66 -0.09 7.54
N SER A 88 -0.38 0.26 7.73
CA SER A 88 0.67 -0.70 8.06
C SER A 88 0.71 -1.00 9.56
N GLY A 89 1.27 -2.14 9.96
CA GLY A 89 1.53 -2.45 11.38
C GLY A 89 0.48 -3.31 12.08
N LEU A 90 -0.47 -3.90 11.35
CA LEU A 90 -1.23 -5.04 11.84
C LEU A 90 -0.28 -6.20 12.16
N GLN A 91 -0.49 -6.85 13.30
CA GLN A 91 0.27 -8.03 13.69
C GLN A 91 -0.16 -9.26 12.87
N ALA A 92 0.72 -10.26 12.77
CA ALA A 92 0.43 -11.48 12.01
C ALA A 92 -0.86 -12.16 12.50
N GLU A 93 -1.05 -12.23 13.83
CA GLU A 93 -2.25 -12.83 14.43
C GLU A 93 -3.53 -12.04 14.09
N GLN A 94 -3.42 -10.71 13.95
CA GLN A 94 -4.54 -9.87 13.55
C GLN A 94 -4.89 -10.09 12.08
N VAL A 95 -3.89 -10.22 11.21
CA VAL A 95 -4.10 -10.53 9.79
C VAL A 95 -4.74 -11.91 9.64
N ASP A 96 -4.27 -12.92 10.37
CA ASP A 96 -4.84 -14.27 10.36
C ASP A 96 -6.30 -14.28 10.82
N GLN A 97 -6.64 -13.48 11.84
CA GLN A 97 -8.01 -13.38 12.32
C GLN A 97 -8.91 -12.67 11.31
N LEU A 98 -8.44 -11.59 10.68
CA LEU A 98 -9.18 -10.93 9.60
C LEU A 98 -9.38 -11.86 8.40
N ALA A 99 -8.39 -12.69 8.07
CA ALA A 99 -8.51 -13.68 6.99
C ALA A 99 -9.64 -14.68 7.26
N ARG A 100 -9.69 -15.24 8.47
CA ARG A 100 -10.79 -16.14 8.88
C ARG A 100 -12.14 -15.46 8.84
N LEU A 101 -12.24 -14.23 9.35
CA LEU A 101 -13.48 -13.46 9.30
C LEU A 101 -13.94 -13.16 7.86
N SER A 102 -12.99 -12.89 6.96
CA SER A 102 -13.25 -12.69 5.53
C SER A 102 -13.89 -13.94 4.92
N GLU A 103 -13.32 -15.10 5.18
CA GLU A 103 -13.83 -16.40 4.71
C GLU A 103 -15.19 -16.74 5.34
N ASP A 104 -15.31 -16.63 6.66
CA ASP A 104 -16.53 -17.01 7.41
C ASP A 104 -17.76 -16.16 7.01
N ASN A 105 -17.54 -14.88 6.67
CA ASN A 105 -18.61 -13.96 6.27
C ASN A 105 -18.74 -13.80 4.75
N GLY A 106 -17.92 -14.51 3.96
CA GLY A 106 -17.92 -14.43 2.50
C GLY A 106 -17.61 -13.04 1.95
N GLN A 107 -16.77 -12.27 2.66
CA GLN A 107 -16.36 -10.91 2.29
C GLN A 107 -14.94 -10.92 1.76
N SER A 108 -14.62 -9.97 0.89
CA SER A 108 -13.28 -9.77 0.34
C SER A 108 -12.48 -8.79 1.19
N THR A 109 -11.23 -9.11 1.49
CA THR A 109 -10.32 -8.23 2.24
C THR A 109 -9.03 -7.98 1.47
N LEU A 110 -8.65 -6.72 1.32
CA LEU A 110 -7.39 -6.30 0.73
C LEU A 110 -6.62 -5.41 1.71
N ILE A 111 -5.49 -5.91 2.21
CA ILE A 111 -4.53 -5.10 2.96
C ILE A 111 -3.56 -4.48 1.97
N VAL A 112 -3.47 -3.14 1.93
CA VAL A 112 -2.63 -2.39 0.99
C VAL A 112 -1.59 -1.56 1.75
N PRO A 113 -0.38 -2.10 1.98
CA PRO A 113 0.70 -1.37 2.65
C PRO A 113 1.16 -0.13 1.88
N ASN A 114 0.95 -0.11 0.56
CA ASN A 114 1.32 0.99 -0.32
C ASN A 114 0.33 1.11 -1.49
N PHE A 115 -0.39 2.22 -1.55
CA PHE A 115 -1.32 2.53 -2.66
C PHE A 115 -0.64 3.16 -3.88
N SER A 116 0.69 3.29 -3.91
CA SER A 116 1.39 3.85 -5.06
C SER A 116 1.36 2.86 -6.21
N LEU A 117 0.47 3.08 -7.18
CA LEU A 117 0.36 2.22 -8.37
C LEU A 117 1.69 2.10 -9.11
N SER A 118 2.37 3.23 -9.35
CA SER A 118 3.68 3.23 -10.02
C SER A 118 4.77 2.57 -9.18
N GLY A 119 4.68 2.64 -7.85
CA GLY A 119 5.62 1.96 -6.95
C GLY A 119 5.46 0.44 -7.01
N VAL A 120 4.21 -0.04 -7.03
CA VAL A 120 3.92 -1.48 -7.16
C VAL A 120 4.32 -2.00 -8.54
N LEU A 121 4.06 -1.25 -9.60
CA LEU A 121 4.52 -1.60 -10.95
C LEU A 121 6.05 -1.62 -11.06
N LEU A 122 6.76 -0.66 -10.44
CA LEU A 122 8.22 -0.67 -10.38
C LEU A 122 8.72 -1.96 -9.75
N MET A 123 8.16 -2.36 -8.60
CA MET A 123 8.54 -3.59 -7.91
C MET A 123 8.30 -4.83 -8.78
N GLN A 124 7.15 -4.93 -9.45
CA GLN A 124 6.86 -6.04 -10.36
C GLN A 124 7.80 -6.08 -11.56
N PHE A 125 8.07 -4.93 -12.19
CA PHE A 125 8.98 -4.85 -13.32
C PHE A 125 10.42 -5.16 -12.91
N ALA A 126 10.84 -4.74 -11.72
CA ALA A 126 12.14 -5.09 -11.16
C ALA A 126 12.25 -6.61 -10.92
N ALA A 127 11.24 -7.23 -10.32
CA ALA A 127 11.21 -8.69 -10.15
C ALA A 127 11.27 -9.41 -11.52
N GLN A 128 10.55 -8.93 -12.53
CA GLN A 128 10.59 -9.52 -13.86
C GLN A 128 11.96 -9.33 -14.54
N ALA A 129 12.59 -8.16 -14.39
CA ALA A 129 13.93 -7.88 -14.92
C ALA A 129 15.00 -8.75 -14.25
N ALA A 130 14.87 -9.00 -12.94
CA ALA A 130 15.83 -9.76 -12.15
C ALA A 130 16.04 -11.22 -12.61
N LYS A 131 15.07 -11.79 -13.34
CA LYS A 131 15.20 -13.11 -13.97
C LYS A 131 16.30 -13.14 -15.04
N TYR A 132 16.50 -12.02 -15.74
CA TYR A 132 17.44 -11.90 -16.86
C TYR A 132 18.70 -11.11 -16.49
N LEU A 133 18.57 -10.14 -15.59
CA LEU A 133 19.62 -9.25 -15.13
C LEU A 133 19.79 -9.44 -13.61
N PRO A 134 20.67 -10.34 -13.15
CA PRO A 134 20.78 -10.65 -11.72
C PRO A 134 21.43 -9.51 -10.93
N ASP A 135 22.33 -8.73 -11.53
CA ASP A 135 23.03 -7.63 -10.89
C ASP A 135 22.15 -6.39 -10.80
N ALA A 136 21.72 -6.07 -9.57
CA ALA A 136 20.78 -4.99 -9.30
C ALA A 136 21.13 -4.24 -7.99
N GLU A 137 20.95 -2.93 -7.99
CA GLU A 137 20.99 -2.09 -6.79
C GLU A 137 19.70 -1.24 -6.69
N VAL A 138 19.24 -1.00 -5.47
CA VAL A 138 18.06 -0.18 -5.19
C VAL A 138 18.51 1.15 -4.58
N LEU A 139 18.01 2.25 -5.11
CA LEU A 139 18.22 3.59 -4.59
C LEU A 139 16.88 4.18 -4.17
N GLU A 140 16.81 4.73 -2.95
CA GLU A 140 15.61 5.39 -2.44
C GLU A 140 15.92 6.76 -1.86
N ILE A 141 15.05 7.73 -2.13
CA ILE A 141 15.19 9.13 -1.69
C ILE A 141 13.91 9.56 -1.01
N HIS A 142 14.04 10.12 0.19
CA HIS A 142 12.90 10.68 0.91
C HIS A 142 13.26 12.01 1.55
N ASN A 143 12.24 12.74 2.01
CA ASN A 143 12.46 13.90 2.87
C ASN A 143 13.17 13.51 4.18
N PRO A 144 13.82 14.45 4.88
CA PRO A 144 14.54 14.17 6.13
C PRO A 144 13.66 13.75 7.32
N LYS A 145 12.32 13.85 7.24
CA LYS A 145 11.42 13.43 8.32
C LYS A 145 11.15 11.92 8.30
N LYS A 146 11.56 11.20 7.25
CA LYS A 146 11.44 9.76 7.18
C LYS A 146 12.47 9.11 8.10
N VAL A 147 11.97 8.38 9.11
CA VAL A 147 12.77 7.83 10.20
C VAL A 147 13.46 6.53 9.81
N ASP A 148 12.76 5.67 9.07
CA ASP A 148 13.26 4.37 8.62
C ASP A 148 14.22 4.50 7.42
N ALA A 149 15.27 3.69 7.40
CA ALA A 149 16.22 3.56 6.30
C ALA A 149 16.87 2.15 6.31
N PRO A 150 16.90 1.44 5.16
CA PRO A 150 16.04 1.64 3.99
C PRO A 150 14.55 1.65 4.30
N SER A 151 13.78 2.29 3.43
CA SER A 151 12.32 2.33 3.50
C SER A 151 11.70 0.94 3.40
N GLY A 152 10.53 0.76 4.01
CA GLY A 152 9.77 -0.51 3.86
C GLY A 152 9.54 -0.90 2.39
N THR A 153 9.28 0.06 1.52
CA THR A 153 9.13 -0.18 0.07
C THR A 153 10.43 -0.68 -0.56
N ALA A 154 11.56 0.00 -0.30
CA ALA A 154 12.85 -0.41 -0.84
C ALA A 154 13.28 -1.80 -0.36
N ARG A 155 12.97 -2.14 0.90
CA ARG A 155 13.18 -3.50 1.44
C ARG A 155 12.33 -4.54 0.71
N ALA A 156 11.04 -4.25 0.49
CA ALA A 156 10.14 -5.13 -0.26
C ALA A 156 10.58 -5.30 -1.73
N THR A 157 11.00 -4.21 -2.40
CA THR A 157 11.54 -4.25 -3.76
C THR A 157 12.79 -5.11 -3.84
N ALA A 158 13.75 -4.95 -2.91
CA ALA A 158 14.94 -5.79 -2.86
C ALA A 158 14.61 -7.27 -2.63
N GLN A 159 13.67 -7.58 -1.72
CA GLN A 159 13.21 -8.94 -1.49
C GLN A 159 12.54 -9.55 -2.74
N ALA A 160 11.72 -8.78 -3.46
CA ALA A 160 11.10 -9.22 -4.70
C ALA A 160 12.14 -9.54 -5.79
N ILE A 161 13.20 -8.72 -5.89
CA ILE A 161 14.35 -9.00 -6.77
C ILE A 161 15.03 -10.30 -6.36
N VAL A 162 15.36 -10.48 -5.08
CA VAL A 162 16.02 -11.68 -4.55
C VAL A 162 15.22 -12.94 -4.87
N GLN A 163 13.91 -12.91 -4.65
CA GLN A 163 13.02 -14.05 -4.91
C GLN A 163 12.91 -14.39 -6.39
N ALA A 164 13.00 -13.40 -7.28
CA ALA A 164 12.85 -13.59 -8.72
C ALA A 164 14.15 -13.90 -9.47
N ARG A 165 15.33 -13.65 -8.85
CA ARG A 165 16.63 -13.96 -9.46
C ARG A 165 16.76 -15.45 -9.79
N GLU A 166 17.10 -15.74 -11.04
CA GLU A 166 17.41 -17.10 -11.49
C GLU A 166 18.92 -17.37 -11.59
N GLN A 167 19.72 -16.29 -11.60
CA GLN A 167 21.17 -16.33 -11.75
C GLN A 167 21.86 -15.68 -10.54
N THR A 168 23.06 -16.14 -10.24
CA THR A 168 23.88 -15.57 -9.16
C THR A 168 24.48 -14.25 -9.63
N PRO A 169 24.31 -13.13 -8.90
CA PRO A 169 24.93 -11.86 -9.24
C PRO A 169 26.45 -11.94 -9.08
N VAL A 170 27.16 -11.01 -9.71
CA VAL A 170 28.60 -10.82 -9.54
C VAL A 170 28.89 -10.40 -8.11
N VAL A 171 29.83 -11.10 -7.48
CA VAL A 171 30.27 -10.76 -6.12
C VAL A 171 31.00 -9.42 -6.16
N THR A 172 30.50 -8.44 -5.39
CA THR A 172 31.17 -7.16 -5.17
C THR A 172 31.65 -7.05 -3.73
N ASN A 173 32.32 -5.97 -3.36
CA ASN A 173 32.67 -5.77 -1.94
C ASN A 173 31.41 -5.38 -1.15
N HIS A 174 30.87 -6.31 -0.35
CA HIS A 174 29.65 -6.10 0.44
C HIS A 174 29.93 -5.58 1.87
N GLU A 175 31.20 -5.54 2.29
CA GLU A 175 31.58 -5.16 3.67
C GLU A 175 31.81 -3.65 3.84
N ASP A 176 31.96 -2.91 2.74
CA ASP A 176 32.13 -1.46 2.79
C ASP A 176 30.78 -0.77 3.00
N ALA A 177 30.65 -0.01 4.10
CA ALA A 177 29.44 0.76 4.41
C ALA A 177 29.05 1.75 3.30
N ALA A 178 30.00 2.18 2.46
CA ALA A 178 29.73 3.02 1.30
C ALA A 178 28.87 2.31 0.22
N ARG A 179 28.70 0.99 0.30
CA ARG A 179 27.89 0.17 -0.63
C ARG A 179 26.43 0.02 -0.22
N GLY A 180 26.00 0.68 0.87
CA GLY A 180 24.61 0.65 1.32
C GLY A 180 24.25 -0.60 2.13
N ASP A 181 23.01 -0.65 2.62
CA ASP A 181 22.49 -1.80 3.39
C ASP A 181 22.38 -3.02 2.46
N GLN A 182 22.65 -4.22 2.98
CA GLN A 182 22.60 -5.44 2.20
C GLN A 182 21.32 -6.22 2.53
N ILE A 183 20.43 -6.33 1.56
CA ILE A 183 19.20 -7.13 1.68
C ILE A 183 19.38 -8.38 0.83
N ASP A 184 19.81 -9.47 1.46
CA ASP A 184 20.04 -10.78 0.84
C ASP A 184 20.84 -10.69 -0.49
N GLY A 185 21.88 -9.86 -0.51
CA GLY A 185 22.74 -9.65 -1.67
C GLY A 185 22.21 -8.64 -2.69
N VAL A 186 21.22 -7.82 -2.35
CA VAL A 186 20.85 -6.59 -3.07
C VAL A 186 21.31 -5.38 -2.25
N PRO A 187 22.26 -4.57 -2.77
CA PRO A 187 22.63 -3.30 -2.16
C PRO A 187 21.47 -2.30 -2.22
N VAL A 188 21.20 -1.63 -1.09
CA VAL A 188 20.15 -0.60 -0.97
C VAL A 188 20.72 0.70 -0.39
N HIS A 189 20.54 1.78 -1.13
CA HIS A 189 21.05 3.11 -0.80
C HIS A 189 19.92 4.05 -0.42
N ALA A 190 20.01 4.69 0.75
CA ALA A 190 18.96 5.55 1.28
C ALA A 190 19.44 7.01 1.43
N MET A 191 18.82 7.92 0.68
CA MET A 191 19.09 9.36 0.75
C MET A 191 17.97 10.11 1.47
N ARG A 192 18.34 11.12 2.27
CA ARG A 192 17.41 11.95 3.04
C ARG A 192 17.69 13.42 2.76
N LEU A 193 16.95 14.01 1.82
CA LEU A 193 17.22 15.34 1.29
C LEU A 193 15.98 16.25 1.30
N PRO A 194 16.12 17.55 1.66
CA PRO A 194 15.04 18.52 1.47
C PRO A 194 14.58 18.57 0.00
N GLY A 195 13.28 18.82 -0.22
CA GLY A 195 12.68 18.92 -1.56
C GLY A 195 12.09 17.62 -2.11
N TYR A 196 12.50 16.45 -1.62
CA TYR A 196 11.94 15.17 -2.03
C TYR A 196 10.72 14.79 -1.19
N VAL A 197 9.71 14.17 -1.80
CA VAL A 197 8.65 13.46 -1.04
C VAL A 197 9.04 12.00 -0.91
N ALA A 198 9.07 11.27 -2.03
CA ALA A 198 9.58 9.92 -2.15
C ALA A 198 10.01 9.64 -3.60
N GLU A 199 11.11 8.92 -3.78
CA GLU A 199 11.61 8.41 -5.05
C GLU A 199 12.26 7.05 -4.81
N GLU A 200 12.08 6.12 -5.75
CA GLU A 200 12.78 4.84 -5.77
C GLU A 200 13.24 4.53 -7.20
N GLU A 201 14.44 4.00 -7.32
CA GLU A 201 15.01 3.57 -8.58
C GLU A 201 15.72 2.23 -8.40
N VAL A 202 15.42 1.27 -9.28
CA VAL A 202 16.18 0.03 -9.40
C VAL A 202 17.07 0.12 -10.63
N VAL A 203 18.36 -0.10 -10.44
CA VAL A 203 19.35 -0.09 -11.51
C VAL A 203 19.89 -1.50 -11.68
N PHE A 204 19.71 -2.05 -12.88
CA PHE A 204 20.28 -3.32 -13.32
C PHE A 204 21.45 -3.08 -14.26
N GLY A 205 22.50 -3.91 -14.15
CA GLY A 205 23.68 -3.85 -15.00
C GLY A 205 23.96 -5.18 -15.70
N ALA A 206 24.44 -5.11 -16.94
CA ALA A 206 24.98 -6.24 -17.68
C ALA A 206 26.06 -5.77 -18.66
N PRO A 207 26.89 -6.68 -19.23
CA PRO A 207 27.92 -6.29 -20.20
C PRO A 207 27.33 -5.52 -21.39
N GLY A 208 27.65 -4.22 -21.47
CA GLY A 208 27.24 -3.35 -22.58
C GLY A 208 25.87 -2.68 -22.42
N GLU A 209 25.16 -2.89 -21.30
CA GLU A 209 23.83 -2.30 -21.09
C GLU A 209 23.49 -2.04 -19.62
N THR A 210 22.50 -1.17 -19.41
CA THR A 210 21.89 -0.91 -18.10
C THR A 210 20.40 -0.71 -18.26
N LEU A 211 19.61 -1.23 -17.33
CA LEU A 211 18.18 -0.95 -17.23
C LEU A 211 17.91 -0.17 -15.95
N ARG A 212 17.14 0.91 -16.04
CA ARG A 212 16.75 1.76 -14.91
C ARG A 212 15.24 1.84 -14.85
N ILE A 213 14.67 1.44 -13.72
CA ILE A 213 13.22 1.52 -13.47
C ILE A 213 13.03 2.49 -12.31
N LYS A 214 12.39 3.63 -12.57
CA LYS A 214 12.31 4.74 -11.64
C LYS A 214 10.87 5.18 -11.40
N GLN A 215 10.55 5.42 -10.13
CA GLN A 215 9.28 5.96 -9.68
C GLN A 215 9.52 7.19 -8.81
N THR A 216 8.72 8.25 -9.04
CA THR A 216 8.78 9.48 -8.26
C THR A 216 7.37 9.86 -7.81
N SER A 217 7.20 10.12 -6.51
CA SER A 217 5.97 10.67 -5.93
C SER A 217 6.19 12.14 -5.66
N PHE A 218 5.44 13.01 -6.34
CA PHE A 218 5.52 14.46 -6.13
C PHE A 218 4.63 14.94 -4.98
N THR A 219 3.47 14.31 -4.82
CA THR A 219 2.45 14.66 -3.84
C THR A 219 1.78 13.38 -3.32
N ARG A 220 0.90 13.50 -2.33
CA ARG A 220 0.10 12.37 -1.84
C ARG A 220 -0.99 11.94 -2.84
N GLU A 221 -1.30 12.76 -3.84
CA GLU A 221 -2.25 12.38 -4.89
C GLU A 221 -1.79 11.13 -5.65
N SER A 222 -0.48 10.81 -5.64
CA SER A 222 0.06 9.60 -6.26
C SER A 222 -0.51 8.29 -5.71
N PHE A 223 -1.13 8.31 -4.52
CA PHE A 223 -1.77 7.15 -3.91
C PHE A 223 -3.23 6.95 -4.36
N MET A 224 -3.89 8.01 -4.86
CA MET A 224 -5.33 7.98 -5.10
C MET A 224 -5.74 7.03 -6.23
N GLY A 225 -4.89 6.90 -7.25
CA GLY A 225 -5.12 5.91 -8.31
C GLY A 225 -5.13 4.47 -7.78
N GLY A 226 -4.25 4.14 -6.83
CA GLY A 226 -4.24 2.83 -6.20
C GLY A 226 -5.39 2.61 -5.21
N VAL A 227 -5.83 3.67 -4.50
CA VAL A 227 -7.04 3.59 -3.66
C VAL A 227 -8.28 3.31 -4.51
N ALA A 228 -8.45 4.06 -5.60
CA ALA A 228 -9.56 3.86 -6.53
C ALA A 228 -9.55 2.45 -7.12
N LEU A 229 -8.38 1.95 -7.52
CA LEU A 229 -8.21 0.60 -8.02
C LEU A 229 -8.62 -0.45 -6.96
N ALA A 230 -8.10 -0.32 -5.74
CA ALA A 230 -8.41 -1.23 -4.64
C ALA A 230 -9.91 -1.28 -4.33
N ILE A 231 -10.58 -0.13 -4.32
CA ILE A 231 -12.04 -0.04 -4.14
C ILE A 231 -12.78 -0.75 -5.28
N ARG A 232 -12.42 -0.46 -6.53
CA ARG A 232 -13.12 -0.97 -7.72
C ARG A 232 -12.94 -2.48 -7.92
N GLN A 233 -11.81 -3.03 -7.48
CA GLN A 233 -11.46 -4.43 -7.69
C GLN A 233 -11.67 -5.29 -6.45
N ILE A 234 -12.20 -4.75 -5.35
CA ILE A 234 -12.30 -5.50 -4.10
C ILE A 234 -13.11 -6.79 -4.26
N GLU A 235 -14.16 -6.79 -5.09
CA GLU A 235 -14.98 -7.98 -5.36
C GLU A 235 -14.24 -9.09 -6.12
N THR A 236 -13.11 -8.79 -6.76
CA THR A 236 -12.28 -9.81 -7.44
C THR A 236 -11.33 -10.51 -6.48
N VAL A 237 -11.25 -10.05 -5.23
CA VAL A 237 -10.34 -10.59 -4.22
C VAL A 237 -11.01 -11.77 -3.51
N GLU A 238 -10.39 -12.95 -3.56
CA GLU A 238 -10.83 -14.12 -2.80
C GLU A 238 -10.20 -14.10 -1.39
N GLY A 239 -11.05 -14.12 -0.37
CA GLY A 239 -10.63 -14.10 1.04
C GLY A 239 -9.85 -12.83 1.40
N LEU A 240 -8.75 -12.99 2.12
CA LEU A 240 -7.82 -11.91 2.43
C LEU A 240 -6.57 -11.99 1.57
N GLN A 241 -6.26 -10.89 0.89
CA GLN A 241 -5.03 -10.71 0.13
C GLN A 241 -4.24 -9.50 0.65
N THR A 242 -2.91 -9.55 0.53
CA THR A 242 -2.02 -8.43 0.89
C THR A 242 -1.25 -7.95 -0.33
N GLY A 243 -1.31 -6.64 -0.57
CA GLY A 243 -0.63 -5.95 -1.65
C GLY A 243 -1.59 -5.54 -2.77
N LEU A 244 -1.39 -4.32 -3.30
CA LEU A 244 -2.17 -3.82 -4.42
C LEU A 244 -1.94 -4.64 -5.70
N ASP A 245 -0.82 -5.34 -5.81
CA ASP A 245 -0.49 -6.23 -6.93
C ASP A 245 -1.51 -7.34 -7.17
N LYS A 246 -2.34 -7.65 -6.17
CA LYS A 246 -3.37 -8.69 -6.23
C LYS A 246 -4.61 -8.27 -7.02
N VAL A 247 -4.71 -6.98 -7.36
CA VAL A 247 -5.84 -6.37 -8.05
C VAL A 247 -5.42 -5.48 -9.23
N LEU A 248 -4.21 -5.71 -9.77
CA LEU A 248 -3.72 -5.04 -10.97
C LEU A 248 -4.24 -5.67 -12.26
#